data_AF-A0A1B9NL68-F1
#
_entry.id   AF-A0A1B9NL68-F1
#
_cell.length_a   1.000
_cell.length_b   1.000
_cell.length_c   1.000
_cell.angle_alpha   90.00
_cell.angle_beta   90.00
_cell.angle_gamma   90.00
#
_symmetry.space_group_name_H-M   'P 1'
#
loop_
_entity.id
_entity.type
_entity.pdbx_description
1 polymer ?
#
loop_
_entity_poly.entity_id
_entity_poly.type
_entity_poly.pdbx_seq_one_letter_code
_entity_poly.pdbx_strand_id
1 'polypeptide(L)'
;MNKQNIIEQCIESYSRLKNLKLVGLEVGIPWQTVYVYLKRSGVAVTGDKARYGSATDRVAVIGEQRFKKAVPFAIDNNDLQFQASVDFSINNLTVDVKTSKLQHKQPNNRSSERWAYCVNKQKDIADLFVFYALNDDLETEHVFLMPNEIVTNATTISIPKSGKSKWFDYKVEENELANFFKQLAA
;
A
#
# COMPACT_ATOMS: atom_id res chain seq x y z
N MET A 1 21.01 33.40 6.00
CA MET A 1 20.07 32.56 6.79
C MET A 1 20.88 31.54 7.57
N ASN A 2 20.68 31.40 8.87
CA ASN A 2 21.41 30.40 9.67
C ASN A 2 20.95 28.99 9.27
N LYS A 3 21.88 28.03 9.17
CA LYS A 3 21.60 26.63 8.85
C LYS A 3 20.51 26.03 9.74
N GLN A 4 20.50 26.37 11.02
CA GLN A 4 19.48 25.89 11.97
C GLN A 4 18.08 26.36 11.58
N ASN A 5 17.94 27.62 11.16
CA ASN A 5 16.67 28.18 10.72
C ASN A 5 16.17 27.52 9.41
N ILE A 6 17.07 27.17 8.48
CA ILE A 6 16.71 26.42 7.27
C ILE A 6 16.18 25.02 7.62
N ILE A 7 16.81 24.34 8.59
CA ILE A 7 16.36 23.02 9.05
C ILE A 7 14.95 23.12 9.65
N GLU A 8 14.70 24.10 10.51
CA GLU A 8 13.38 24.33 11.12
C GLU A 8 12.30 24.57 10.06
N GLN A 9 12.59 25.40 9.05
CA GLN A 9 11.67 25.62 7.93
C GLN A 9 11.41 24.35 7.11
N CYS A 10 12.44 23.51 6.89
CA CYS A 10 12.24 22.23 6.21
C CYS A 10 11.27 21.33 6.99
N ILE A 11 11.39 21.27 8.33
CA ILE A 11 10.54 20.46 9.19
C ILE A 11 9.10 20.97 9.17
N GLU A 12 8.90 22.27 9.36
CA GLU A 12 7.59 22.90 9.34
C GLU A 12 6.91 22.72 7.97
N SER A 13 7.61 23.07 6.89
CA SER A 13 7.12 22.92 5.53
C SER A 13 6.77 21.46 5.20
N TYR A 14 7.63 20.51 5.59
CA TYR A 14 7.39 19.09 5.37
C TYR A 14 6.19 18.56 6.16
N SER A 15 5.93 19.08 7.37
CA SER A 15 4.78 18.67 8.16
C SER A 15 3.44 18.94 7.45
N ARG A 16 3.37 20.02 6.66
CA ARG A 16 2.19 20.42 5.88
C ARG A 16 2.15 19.80 4.48
N LEU A 17 3.29 19.79 3.80
CA LEU A 17 3.36 19.41 2.39
C LEU A 17 3.60 17.93 2.17
N LYS A 18 4.33 17.26 3.08
CA LYS A 18 4.76 15.85 2.94
C LYS A 18 5.38 15.53 1.57
N ASN A 19 5.99 16.51 0.91
CA ASN A 19 6.57 16.38 -0.42
C ASN A 19 7.90 17.12 -0.50
N LEU A 20 9.00 16.38 -0.65
CA LEU A 20 10.35 16.94 -0.60
C LEU A 20 10.62 18.01 -1.66
N LYS A 21 10.07 17.83 -2.88
CA LYS A 21 10.27 18.78 -3.98
C LYS A 21 9.55 20.10 -3.71
N LEU A 22 8.31 20.04 -3.23
CA LEU A 22 7.55 21.24 -2.88
C LEU A 22 8.19 21.98 -1.71
N VAL A 23 8.68 21.26 -0.69
CA VAL A 23 9.44 21.86 0.42
C VAL A 23 10.71 22.55 -0.09
N GLY A 24 11.47 21.89 -0.98
CA GLY A 24 12.68 22.49 -1.56
C GLY A 24 12.38 23.78 -2.33
N LEU A 25 11.27 23.82 -3.07
CA LEU A 25 10.81 25.03 -3.75
C LEU A 25 10.39 26.13 -2.76
N GLU A 26 9.66 25.79 -1.68
CA GLU A 26 9.19 26.75 -0.68
C GLU A 26 10.34 27.36 0.12
N VAL A 27 11.33 26.55 0.49
CA VAL A 27 12.51 26.99 1.28
C VAL A 27 13.60 27.59 0.39
N GLY A 28 13.58 27.35 -0.93
CA GLY A 28 14.57 27.83 -1.88
C GLY A 28 15.88 27.02 -1.88
N ILE A 29 15.82 25.72 -1.63
CA ILE A 29 16.98 24.81 -1.61
C ILE A 29 16.74 23.54 -2.43
N PRO A 30 17.79 22.82 -2.87
CA PRO A 30 17.62 21.52 -3.53
C PRO A 30 16.86 20.54 -2.62
N TRP A 31 15.87 19.83 -3.18
CA TRP A 31 15.02 18.90 -2.41
C TRP A 31 15.83 17.76 -1.77
N GLN A 32 16.97 17.38 -2.35
CA GLN A 32 17.87 16.38 -1.77
C GLN A 32 18.44 16.87 -0.43
N THR A 33 18.72 18.16 -0.30
CA THR A 33 19.17 18.78 0.95
C THR A 33 18.05 18.72 2.01
N VAL A 34 16.79 18.92 1.60
CA VAL A 34 15.62 18.73 2.49
C VAL A 34 15.60 17.33 3.08
N TYR A 35 15.75 16.28 2.25
CA TYR A 35 15.79 14.89 2.71
C TYR A 35 16.89 14.67 3.76
N VAL A 36 18.11 15.16 3.50
CA VAL A 36 19.23 15.03 4.44
C VAL A 36 18.94 15.73 5.77
N TYR A 37 18.35 16.92 5.75
CA TYR A 37 18.03 17.67 6.95
C TYR A 37 16.93 16.99 7.77
N LEU A 38 15.83 16.56 7.14
CA LEU A 38 14.76 15.83 7.83
C LEU A 38 15.29 14.55 8.49
N LYS A 39 16.09 13.76 7.74
CA LYS A 39 16.67 12.51 8.26
C LYS A 39 17.60 12.75 9.46
N ARG A 40 18.46 13.77 9.41
CA ARG A 40 19.35 14.12 10.53
C ARG A 40 18.61 14.65 11.75
N SER A 41 17.45 15.25 11.54
CA SER A 41 16.56 15.70 12.62
C SER A 41 15.61 14.61 13.14
N GLY A 42 15.78 13.35 12.71
CA GLY A 42 14.93 12.24 13.15
C GLY A 42 13.49 12.31 12.64
N VAL A 43 13.21 13.14 11.62
CA VAL A 43 11.87 13.25 11.03
C VAL A 43 11.67 12.13 10.02
N ALA A 44 10.66 11.29 10.26
CA ALA A 44 10.24 10.27 9.30
C ALA A 44 9.77 10.93 8.01
N VAL A 45 10.45 10.60 6.92
CA VAL A 45 9.99 10.95 5.57
C VAL A 45 9.05 9.84 5.16
N THR A 46 7.78 10.12 4.88
CA THR A 46 6.76 9.10 4.54
C THR A 46 6.06 9.41 3.21
N GLY A 47 5.96 10.70 2.87
CA GLY A 47 5.26 11.15 1.68
C GLY A 47 3.75 11.27 1.93
N ASP A 48 3.02 11.65 0.89
CA ASP A 48 1.55 11.60 0.86
C ASP A 48 1.12 11.04 -0.51
N LYS A 49 1.02 9.71 -0.59
CA LYS A 49 0.65 8.99 -1.82
C LYS A 49 -0.79 9.30 -2.24
N ALA A 50 -1.68 9.59 -1.29
CA ALA A 50 -3.06 9.95 -1.58
C ALA A 50 -3.12 11.28 -2.37
N ARG A 51 -2.31 12.26 -1.95
CA ARG A 51 -2.27 13.59 -2.57
C ARG A 51 -1.39 13.67 -3.81
N TYR A 52 -0.23 13.01 -3.81
CA TYR A 52 0.80 13.20 -4.84
C TYR A 52 1.20 11.92 -5.60
N GLY A 53 0.66 10.76 -5.21
CA GLY A 53 0.96 9.50 -5.86
C GLY A 53 0.39 9.40 -7.28
N SER A 54 0.88 8.43 -8.04
CA SER A 54 0.33 8.07 -9.35
C SER A 54 -1.12 7.57 -9.24
N ALA A 55 -1.80 7.38 -10.37
CA ALA A 55 -3.15 6.80 -10.36
C ALA A 55 -3.17 5.41 -9.68
N THR A 56 -2.12 4.61 -9.87
CA THR A 56 -1.97 3.30 -9.21
C THR A 56 -1.71 3.44 -7.71
N ASP A 57 -0.87 4.39 -7.30
CA ASP A 57 -0.60 4.62 -5.87
C ASP A 57 -1.88 5.01 -5.13
N ARG A 58 -2.70 5.88 -5.73
CA ARG A 58 -3.99 6.27 -5.13
C ARG A 58 -4.96 5.10 -5.02
N VAL A 59 -4.91 4.13 -5.93
CA VAL A 59 -5.70 2.90 -5.82
C VAL A 59 -5.16 1.99 -4.73
N ALA A 60 -3.84 1.85 -4.60
CA ALA A 60 -3.23 1.07 -3.53
C ALA A 60 -3.68 1.58 -2.15
N VAL A 61 -3.62 2.91 -1.95
CA VAL A 61 -4.06 3.59 -0.72
C VAL A 61 -5.50 3.23 -0.32
N ILE A 62 -6.43 3.00 -1.27
CA ILE A 62 -7.80 2.59 -0.96
C ILE A 62 -7.82 1.26 -0.20
N GLY A 63 -7.08 0.26 -0.69
CA GLY A 63 -6.99 -1.03 -0.02
C GLY A 63 -6.24 -0.95 1.31
N GLU A 64 -5.15 -0.18 1.39
CA GLU A 64 -4.42 0.05 2.64
C GLU A 64 -5.35 0.66 3.72
N GLN A 65 -6.13 1.69 3.36
CA GLN A 65 -7.09 2.33 4.25
C GLN A 65 -8.22 1.38 4.67
N ARG A 66 -8.75 0.57 3.73
CA ARG A 66 -9.78 -0.44 4.03
C ARG A 66 -9.25 -1.51 4.97
N PHE A 67 -8.06 -2.04 4.70
CA PHE A 67 -7.40 -2.98 5.58
C PHE A 67 -7.18 -2.41 6.97
N LYS A 68 -6.65 -1.19 7.10
CA LYS A 68 -6.46 -0.53 8.40
C LYS A 68 -7.77 -0.32 9.14
N LYS A 69 -8.87 -0.04 8.44
CA LYS A 69 -10.21 0.04 9.03
C LYS A 69 -10.72 -1.33 9.49
N ALA A 70 -10.51 -2.36 8.69
CA ALA A 70 -10.92 -3.73 9.01
C ALA A 70 -10.09 -4.34 10.16
N VAL A 71 -8.79 -4.05 10.22
CA VAL A 71 -7.83 -4.57 11.19
C VAL A 71 -7.14 -3.41 11.93
N PRO A 72 -7.87 -2.69 12.82
CA PRO A 72 -7.39 -1.43 13.39
C PRO A 72 -6.12 -1.57 14.26
N PHE A 73 -5.88 -2.77 14.79
CA PHE A 73 -4.72 -3.09 15.61
C PHE A 73 -3.45 -3.43 14.80
N ALA A 74 -3.53 -3.53 13.46
CA ALA A 74 -2.34 -3.69 12.62
C ALA A 74 -1.47 -2.44 12.67
N ILE A 75 -0.14 -2.60 12.73
CA ILE A 75 0.81 -1.49 12.65
C ILE A 75 1.01 -1.15 11.17
N ASP A 76 0.76 0.10 10.79
CA ASP A 76 1.02 0.59 9.44
C ASP A 76 2.50 0.97 9.31
N ASN A 77 3.24 0.28 8.45
CA ASN A 77 4.66 0.52 8.29
C ASN A 77 4.97 1.72 7.39
N ASN A 78 4.01 2.15 6.55
CA ASN A 78 4.17 3.35 5.72
C ASN A 78 4.16 4.64 6.57
N ASP A 79 3.59 4.60 7.78
CA ASP A 79 3.65 5.71 8.77
C ASP A 79 5.03 5.82 9.44
N LEU A 80 5.79 4.73 9.46
CA LEU A 80 7.10 4.65 10.12
C LEU A 80 8.26 4.94 9.15
N GLN A 81 8.12 4.56 7.88
CA GLN A 81 9.21 4.61 6.91
C GLN A 81 8.73 4.99 5.50
N PHE A 82 9.50 5.83 4.80
CA PHE A 82 9.34 6.05 3.36
C PHE A 82 9.50 4.72 2.61
N GLN A 83 8.44 4.27 1.94
CA GLN A 83 8.46 3.04 1.15
C GLN A 83 8.89 1.82 1.99
N ALA A 84 8.11 1.51 3.03
CA ALA A 84 8.25 0.25 3.74
C ALA A 84 8.22 -0.94 2.77
N SER A 85 8.95 -2.01 3.10
CA SER A 85 9.03 -3.22 2.27
C SER A 85 7.73 -4.03 2.27
N VAL A 86 6.93 -3.90 3.33
CA VAL A 86 5.61 -4.50 3.54
C VAL A 86 4.69 -3.45 4.17
N ASP A 87 3.39 -3.53 3.92
CA ASP A 87 2.44 -2.48 4.32
C ASP A 87 2.10 -2.53 5.81
N PHE A 88 1.87 -3.72 6.36
CA PHE A 88 1.42 -3.88 7.75
C PHE A 88 2.18 -4.96 8.51
N SER A 89 2.28 -4.76 9.82
CA SER A 89 2.77 -5.75 10.77
C SER A 89 1.72 -6.06 11.83
N ILE A 90 1.50 -7.35 12.09
CA ILE A 90 0.55 -7.86 13.09
C ILE A 90 1.29 -8.90 13.92
N ASN A 91 1.75 -8.50 15.11
CA ASN A 91 2.67 -9.28 15.93
C ASN A 91 3.90 -9.74 15.12
N ASN A 92 4.05 -11.04 14.93
CA ASN A 92 5.18 -11.65 14.22
C ASN A 92 4.88 -11.92 12.74
N LEU A 93 3.72 -11.47 12.24
CA LEU A 93 3.32 -11.63 10.84
C LEU A 93 3.43 -10.30 10.09
N THR A 94 3.88 -10.41 8.85
CA THR A 94 3.94 -9.33 7.88
C THR A 94 2.85 -9.51 6.83
N VAL A 95 2.17 -8.41 6.52
CA VAL A 95 1.05 -8.39 5.58
C VAL A 95 1.30 -7.34 4.51
N ASP A 96 1.12 -7.73 3.26
CA ASP A 96 1.17 -6.82 2.11
C ASP A 96 -0.22 -6.74 1.46
N VAL A 97 -0.70 -5.51 1.27
CA VAL A 97 -2.05 -5.23 0.76
C VAL A 97 -1.96 -4.88 -0.71
N LYS A 98 -2.69 -5.63 -1.53
CA LYS A 98 -2.71 -5.46 -2.97
C LYS A 98 -4.09 -5.04 -3.44
N THR A 99 -4.16 -3.94 -4.17
CA THR A 99 -5.44 -3.40 -4.66
C THR A 99 -5.45 -3.35 -6.17
N SER A 100 -6.56 -3.74 -6.79
CA SER A 100 -6.72 -3.71 -8.24
C SER A 100 -8.13 -3.28 -8.60
N LYS A 101 -8.25 -2.42 -9.61
CA LYS A 101 -9.53 -2.14 -10.26
C LYS A 101 -9.86 -3.24 -11.26
N LEU A 102 -11.14 -3.40 -11.55
CA LEU A 102 -11.56 -4.29 -12.62
C LEU A 102 -10.94 -3.85 -13.94
N GLN A 103 -10.20 -4.75 -14.59
CA GLN A 103 -9.69 -4.56 -15.93
C GLN A 103 -10.71 -5.13 -16.90
N HIS A 104 -11.39 -4.26 -17.65
CA HIS A 104 -12.34 -4.70 -18.65
C HIS A 104 -11.65 -5.33 -19.86
N LYS A 105 -12.38 -6.24 -20.50
CA LYS A 105 -11.98 -6.82 -21.76
C LYS A 105 -11.88 -5.74 -22.82
N GLN A 106 -10.74 -5.66 -23.49
CA GLN A 106 -10.60 -4.81 -24.68
C GLN A 106 -11.18 -5.52 -25.91
N PRO A 107 -11.75 -4.79 -26.88
CA PRO A 107 -12.43 -5.37 -28.06
C PRO A 107 -11.61 -6.39 -28.84
N ASN A 108 -10.28 -6.20 -28.90
CA ASN A 108 -9.35 -7.04 -29.66
C ASN A 108 -8.52 -7.99 -28.78
N ASN A 109 -8.83 -8.08 -27.49
CA ASN A 109 -8.10 -8.93 -26.56
C ASN A 109 -8.93 -10.16 -26.16
N ARG A 110 -8.30 -11.34 -26.16
CA ARG A 110 -8.92 -12.58 -25.68
C ARG A 110 -9.01 -12.64 -24.15
N SER A 111 -8.38 -11.70 -23.44
CA SER A 111 -8.41 -11.65 -21.97
C SER A 111 -9.84 -11.44 -21.44
N SER A 112 -10.25 -12.25 -20.48
CA SER A 112 -11.46 -12.00 -19.69
C SER A 112 -11.29 -10.77 -18.81
N GLU A 113 -12.40 -10.20 -18.37
CA GLU A 113 -12.38 -9.21 -17.29
C GLU A 113 -11.75 -9.82 -16.04
N ARG A 114 -10.88 -9.05 -15.38
CA ARG A 114 -10.08 -9.57 -14.26
C ARG A 114 -9.56 -8.46 -13.35
N TRP A 115 -9.20 -8.85 -12.14
CA TRP A 115 -8.29 -8.08 -11.28
C TRP A 115 -6.88 -8.65 -11.40
N ALA A 116 -5.87 -7.79 -11.40
CA ALA A 116 -4.48 -8.18 -11.54
C ALA A 116 -3.61 -7.50 -10.51
N TYR A 117 -2.75 -8.29 -9.85
CA TYR A 117 -1.93 -7.86 -8.72
C TYR A 117 -0.49 -8.29 -8.93
N CYS A 118 0.45 -7.34 -8.93
CA CYS A 118 1.87 -7.66 -8.99
C CYS A 118 2.36 -8.00 -7.58
N VAL A 119 2.84 -9.22 -7.35
CA VAL A 119 3.32 -9.70 -6.04
C VAL A 119 4.84 -9.85 -5.98
N ASN A 120 5.51 -9.72 -7.12
CA ASN A 120 6.93 -10.09 -7.29
C ASN A 120 7.91 -9.42 -6.31
N LYS A 121 7.60 -8.22 -5.80
CA LYS A 121 8.50 -7.50 -4.89
C LYS A 121 8.38 -7.94 -3.42
N GLN A 122 7.22 -8.44 -3.02
CA GLN A 122 6.92 -8.75 -1.62
C GLN A 122 6.76 -10.25 -1.36
N LYS A 123 6.75 -11.08 -2.40
CA LYS A 123 6.63 -12.54 -2.29
C LYS A 123 7.78 -13.22 -1.54
N ASP A 124 8.88 -12.53 -1.24
CA ASP A 124 9.98 -13.06 -0.44
C ASP A 124 10.06 -12.41 0.95
N ILE A 125 9.08 -11.55 1.29
CA ILE A 125 9.11 -10.70 2.49
C ILE A 125 7.81 -10.77 3.29
N ALA A 126 6.65 -10.75 2.63
CA ALA A 126 5.35 -10.77 3.27
C ALA A 126 4.90 -12.21 3.58
N ASP A 127 4.44 -12.48 4.80
CA ASP A 127 3.88 -13.79 5.18
C ASP A 127 2.50 -14.02 4.56
N LEU A 128 1.69 -12.95 4.49
CA LEU A 128 0.32 -12.98 3.99
C LEU A 128 0.07 -11.83 3.02
N PHE A 129 -0.79 -12.09 2.04
CA PHE A 129 -1.29 -11.09 1.10
C PHE A 129 -2.79 -10.90 1.28
N VAL A 130 -3.22 -9.64 1.33
CA VAL A 130 -4.65 -9.28 1.29
C VAL A 130 -4.93 -8.55 -0.01
N PHE A 131 -5.73 -9.17 -0.88
CA PHE A 131 -6.10 -8.62 -2.18
C PHE A 131 -7.49 -7.98 -2.12
N TYR A 132 -7.57 -6.68 -2.39
CA TYR A 132 -8.83 -5.97 -2.61
C TYR A 132 -9.13 -5.90 -4.11
N ALA A 133 -10.23 -6.51 -4.52
CA ALA A 133 -10.79 -6.42 -5.87
C ALA A 133 -11.84 -5.32 -5.90
N LEU A 134 -11.59 -4.25 -6.66
CA LEU A 134 -12.48 -3.10 -6.74
C LEU A 134 -13.35 -3.14 -7.99
N ASN A 135 -14.59 -2.71 -7.85
CA ASN A 135 -15.46 -2.43 -9.00
C ASN A 135 -15.12 -1.05 -9.61
N ASP A 136 -15.92 -0.62 -10.60
CA ASP A 136 -15.69 0.61 -11.35
C ASP A 136 -15.89 1.88 -10.49
N ASP A 137 -16.72 1.79 -9.46
CA ASP A 137 -16.98 2.83 -8.46
C ASP A 137 -15.93 2.84 -7.33
N LEU A 138 -14.90 2.00 -7.44
CA LEU A 138 -13.85 1.80 -6.43
C LEU A 138 -14.34 1.16 -5.13
N GLU A 139 -15.55 0.61 -5.10
CA GLU A 139 -16.06 -0.18 -4.00
C GLU A 139 -15.47 -1.59 -3.99
N THR A 140 -15.29 -2.17 -2.79
CA THR A 140 -14.76 -3.52 -2.65
C THR A 140 -15.81 -4.51 -3.16
N GLU A 141 -15.48 -5.25 -4.22
CA GLU A 141 -16.30 -6.34 -4.74
C GLU A 141 -15.92 -7.66 -4.05
N HIS A 142 -14.62 -7.94 -3.94
CA HIS A 142 -14.11 -9.13 -3.25
C HIS A 142 -12.85 -8.82 -2.43
N VAL A 143 -12.65 -9.58 -1.37
CA VAL A 143 -11.41 -9.64 -0.60
C VAL A 143 -10.88 -11.06 -0.66
N PHE A 144 -9.57 -11.21 -0.88
CA PHE A 144 -8.89 -12.49 -0.82
C PHE A 144 -7.74 -12.42 0.16
N LEU A 145 -7.60 -13.46 0.97
CA LEU A 145 -6.51 -13.62 1.92
C LEU A 145 -5.69 -14.85 1.51
N MET A 146 -4.46 -14.63 1.06
CA MET A 146 -3.61 -15.73 0.57
C MET A 146 -2.30 -15.77 1.34
N PRO A 147 -1.88 -16.96 1.82
CA PRO A 147 -0.56 -17.13 2.38
C PRO A 147 0.51 -17.10 1.28
N ASN A 148 1.72 -16.67 1.65
CA ASN A 148 2.84 -16.48 0.74
C ASN A 148 3.11 -17.70 -0.14
N GLU A 149 3.08 -18.89 0.45
CA GLU A 149 3.41 -20.17 -0.18
C GLU A 149 2.54 -20.45 -1.41
N ILE A 150 1.32 -19.91 -1.43
CA ILE A 150 0.38 -20.06 -2.54
C ILE A 150 0.66 -19.07 -3.68
N VAL A 151 1.25 -17.92 -3.38
CA VAL A 151 1.51 -16.84 -4.35
C VAL A 151 2.96 -16.76 -4.82
N THR A 152 3.92 -17.37 -4.10
CA THR A 152 5.37 -17.19 -4.30
C THR A 152 5.89 -17.57 -5.71
N ASN A 153 5.22 -18.49 -6.39
CA ASN A 153 5.58 -18.92 -7.74
C ASN A 153 5.04 -18.00 -8.84
N ALA A 154 4.24 -16.98 -8.49
CA ALA A 154 3.69 -16.02 -9.45
C ALA A 154 4.40 -14.66 -9.36
N THR A 155 4.54 -13.99 -10.51
CA THR A 155 4.90 -12.57 -10.53
C THR A 155 3.65 -11.69 -10.41
N THR A 156 2.55 -12.15 -11.00
CA THR A 156 1.25 -11.50 -11.02
C THR A 156 0.15 -12.51 -10.72
N ILE A 157 -0.71 -12.20 -9.76
CA ILE A 157 -1.96 -12.92 -9.53
C ILE A 157 -3.04 -12.28 -10.38
N SER A 158 -3.73 -13.09 -11.18
CA SER A 158 -4.87 -12.64 -12.00
C SER A 158 -6.12 -13.40 -11.61
N ILE A 159 -7.14 -12.68 -11.16
CA ILE A 159 -8.42 -13.22 -10.69
C ILE A 159 -9.51 -12.81 -11.69
N PRO A 160 -10.13 -13.75 -12.43
CA PRO A 160 -11.16 -13.42 -13.40
C PRO A 160 -12.46 -13.02 -12.69
N LYS A 161 -13.17 -12.02 -13.24
CA LYS A 161 -14.49 -11.59 -12.74
C LYS A 161 -15.53 -12.71 -12.77
N SER A 162 -15.36 -13.69 -13.65
CA SER A 162 -16.30 -14.79 -13.84
C SER A 162 -16.41 -15.76 -12.66
N GLY A 163 -15.55 -15.65 -11.63
CA GLY A 163 -15.52 -16.61 -10.53
C GLY A 163 -14.77 -17.91 -10.83
N LYS A 164 -14.45 -18.18 -12.11
CA LYS A 164 -13.89 -19.47 -12.54
C LYS A 164 -12.37 -19.52 -12.34
N SER A 165 -11.93 -19.53 -11.08
CA SER A 165 -10.52 -19.67 -10.70
C SER A 165 -10.37 -20.27 -9.30
N LYS A 166 -9.30 -21.04 -9.08
CA LYS A 166 -8.86 -21.52 -7.76
C LYS A 166 -8.67 -20.40 -6.72
N TRP A 167 -8.48 -19.16 -7.18
CA TRP A 167 -8.29 -18.01 -6.28
C TRP A 167 -9.53 -17.71 -5.43
N PHE A 168 -10.72 -18.12 -5.88
CA PHE A 168 -11.96 -17.94 -5.12
C PHE A 168 -12.03 -18.81 -3.86
N ASP A 169 -11.23 -19.88 -3.77
CA ASP A 169 -11.11 -20.68 -2.54
C ASP A 169 -10.49 -19.88 -1.37
N TYR A 170 -9.85 -18.75 -1.66
CA TYR A 170 -9.22 -17.84 -0.70
C TYR A 170 -10.03 -16.57 -0.47
N LYS A 171 -11.27 -16.52 -0.98
CA LYS A 171 -12.17 -15.39 -0.75
C LYS A 171 -12.57 -15.38 0.74
N VAL A 172 -12.52 -14.21 1.35
CA VAL A 172 -12.98 -13.96 2.72
C VAL A 172 -13.91 -12.76 2.74
N GLU A 173 -14.73 -12.64 3.79
CA GLU A 173 -15.48 -11.41 4.03
C GLU A 173 -14.58 -10.41 4.79
N GLU A 174 -14.66 -9.12 4.43
CA GLU A 174 -13.74 -8.09 4.96
C GLU A 174 -13.83 -7.96 6.50
N ASN A 175 -15.02 -8.17 7.06
CA ASN A 175 -15.28 -8.13 8.49
C ASN A 175 -14.69 -9.32 9.27
N GLU A 176 -14.28 -10.39 8.59
CA GLU A 176 -13.67 -11.57 9.22
C GLU A 176 -12.17 -11.37 9.47
N LEU A 177 -11.52 -10.44 8.75
CA LEU A 177 -10.08 -10.20 8.82
C LEU A 177 -9.60 -9.92 10.25
N ALA A 178 -10.30 -9.04 10.99
CA ALA A 178 -9.93 -8.73 12.37
C ALA A 178 -9.87 -9.96 13.27
N ASN A 179 -10.87 -10.84 13.15
CA ASN A 179 -10.98 -12.02 14.00
C ASN A 179 -9.92 -13.06 13.60
N PHE A 180 -9.70 -13.26 12.30
CA PHE A 180 -8.63 -14.12 11.80
C PHE A 180 -7.26 -13.71 12.37
N PHE A 181 -6.89 -12.42 12.24
CA PHE A 181 -5.59 -11.95 12.73
C PHE A 181 -5.47 -11.95 14.25
N LYS A 182 -6.58 -11.76 14.99
CA LYS A 182 -6.59 -11.92 16.46
C LYS A 182 -6.36 -13.36 16.90
N GLN A 183 -6.85 -14.34 16.15
CA GLN A 183 -6.66 -15.75 16.50
C GLN A 183 -5.21 -16.21 16.30
N LEU A 184 -4.50 -15.64 15.33
CA LEU A 184 -3.06 -15.88 15.13
C LEU A 184 -2.17 -15.12 16.12
N ALA A 185 -2.74 -14.13 16.81
CA ALA A 185 -2.08 -13.30 17.81
C ALA A 185 -2.09 -13.89 19.23
N ALA A 186 -2.96 -14.87 19.47
CA ALA A 186 -3.18 -15.52 20.76
C ALA A 186 -2.31 -16.78 20.88
#